data_AF-A0A6C0DUS7-F1
#
_entry.id   AF-A0A6C0DUS7-F1
#
_cell.length_a   1.000
_cell.length_b   1.000
_cell.length_c   1.000
_cell.angle_alpha   90.00
_cell.angle_beta   90.00
_cell.angle_gamma   90.00
#
_symmetry.space_group_name_H-M   'P 1'
#
loop_
_entity.id
_entity.type
_entity.pdbx_description
1 polymer ?
#
loop_
_entity_poly.entity_id
_entity_poly.type
_entity_poly.pdbx_seq_one_letter_code
_entity_poly.pdbx_strand_id
1 'polypeptide(L)'
;MANLDQVIDYTKLFQDVELATAVGQLKQNPAQLQQFLQDQQGKVYTDIIKQKDSTFQKVYGDLTRATDSQEAILMLDKRNKELAQIQQQIYANQSNSATATTDDKNLAGRKYEMNEWSVNNKKDTLFVFSMLFIVLSAFILLTTLWSMSIISSSLAAGLAVPIIIIFVSTVIIRSQYTNVYRDKRYWNRNTFNDKYGKIPIPLCPGALSGIESGINSLESDIQSGISSASQAVSSAAQSATQEVSSVTQGIESTASQYAAPATTATPAPIAPASQ
;
A
#
# COMPACT_ATOMS: atom_id res chain seq x y z
N MET A 1 -47.50 8.57 22.69
CA MET A 1 -46.76 7.78 23.70
C MET A 1 -47.22 8.06 25.14
N ALA A 2 -47.91 9.17 25.45
CA ALA A 2 -48.37 9.53 26.80
C ALA A 2 -49.40 8.59 27.48
N ASN A 3 -49.99 7.61 26.78
CA ASN A 3 -50.98 6.69 27.35
C ASN A 3 -50.33 5.44 28.00
N LEU A 4 -49.10 5.09 27.63
CA LEU A 4 -48.42 3.92 28.17
C LEU A 4 -47.91 4.18 29.60
N ASP A 5 -47.36 5.38 29.82
CA ASP A 5 -46.87 5.82 31.13
C ASP A 5 -48.01 5.90 32.16
N GLN A 6 -49.20 6.38 31.76
CA GLN A 6 -50.38 6.36 32.64
C GLN A 6 -50.81 4.94 33.03
N VAL A 7 -50.82 4.00 32.08
CA VAL A 7 -51.17 2.60 32.37
C VAL A 7 -50.13 1.93 33.27
N ILE A 8 -48.84 2.23 33.07
CA ILE A 8 -47.75 1.75 33.93
C ILE A 8 -47.91 2.29 35.36
N ASP A 9 -48.21 3.58 35.52
CA ASP A 9 -48.42 4.20 36.83
C ASP A 9 -49.65 3.67 37.56
N TYR A 10 -50.77 3.47 36.85
CA TYR A 10 -51.97 2.84 37.44
C TYR A 10 -51.69 1.40 37.87
N THR A 11 -50.94 0.63 37.08
CA THR A 11 -50.61 -0.77 37.40
C THR A 11 -49.71 -0.87 38.64
N LYS A 12 -48.71 0.03 38.75
CA LYS A 12 -47.87 0.14 39.95
C LYS A 12 -48.70 0.48 41.19
N LEU A 13 -49.61 1.45 41.07
CA LEU A 13 -50.45 1.89 42.19
C LEU A 13 -51.40 0.76 42.66
N PHE A 14 -51.95 -0.03 41.75
CA PHE A 14 -52.77 -1.20 42.09
C PHE A 14 -51.95 -2.31 42.78
N GLN A 15 -50.73 -2.57 42.30
CA GLN A 15 -49.82 -3.53 42.95
C GLN A 15 -49.42 -3.07 44.35
N ASP A 16 -49.12 -1.77 44.53
CA ASP A 16 -48.77 -1.21 45.84
C ASP A 16 -49.94 -1.27 46.84
N VAL A 17 -51.16 -1.07 46.36
CA VAL A 17 -52.38 -1.16 47.18
C VAL A 17 -52.71 -2.61 47.55
N GLU A 18 -52.57 -3.57 46.64
CA GLU A 18 -52.70 -5.00 46.95
C GLU A 18 -51.63 -5.47 47.94
N LEU A 19 -50.39 -5.03 47.76
CA LEU A 19 -49.28 -5.33 48.66
C LEU A 19 -49.53 -4.74 50.04
N ALA A 20 -49.97 -3.49 50.15
CA ALA A 20 -50.32 -2.85 51.41
C ALA A 20 -51.47 -3.56 52.13
N THR A 21 -52.46 -4.06 51.38
CA THR A 21 -53.61 -4.79 51.91
C THR A 21 -53.21 -6.19 52.39
N ALA A 22 -52.38 -6.91 51.64
CA ALA A 22 -51.82 -8.20 52.03
C ALA A 22 -50.91 -8.08 53.28
N VAL A 23 -50.08 -7.04 53.35
CA VAL A 23 -49.24 -6.73 54.52
C VAL A 23 -50.09 -6.35 55.73
N GLY A 24 -51.21 -5.65 55.53
CA GLY A 24 -52.20 -5.34 56.57
C GLY A 24 -52.85 -6.59 57.17
N GLN A 25 -53.12 -7.61 56.35
CA GLN A 25 -53.65 -8.91 56.80
C GLN A 25 -52.58 -9.77 57.49
N LEU A 26 -51.34 -9.75 56.98
CA LEU A 26 -50.20 -10.48 57.56
C LEU A 26 -49.75 -9.92 58.93
N LYS A 27 -50.00 -8.64 59.23
CA LYS A 27 -49.72 -8.02 60.54
C LYS A 27 -50.50 -8.65 61.71
N GLN A 28 -51.58 -9.39 61.43
CA GLN A 28 -52.34 -10.09 62.47
C GLN A 28 -51.65 -11.38 62.94
N ASN A 29 -50.65 -11.90 62.22
CA ASN A 29 -49.86 -13.08 62.57
C ASN A 29 -48.34 -12.82 62.45
N PRO A 30 -47.63 -12.51 63.55
CA PRO A 30 -46.22 -12.10 63.49
C PRO A 30 -45.28 -13.17 62.90
N ALA A 31 -45.58 -14.46 63.07
CA ALA A 31 -44.79 -15.55 62.49
C ALA A 31 -44.91 -15.65 60.95
N GLN A 32 -46.11 -15.40 60.40
CA GLN A 32 -46.35 -15.44 58.95
C GLN A 32 -45.74 -14.24 58.23
N LEU A 33 -45.75 -13.07 58.88
CA LEU A 33 -45.06 -11.88 58.37
C LEU A 33 -43.54 -12.08 58.29
N GLN A 34 -42.94 -12.69 59.32
CA GLN A 34 -41.49 -12.95 59.33
C GLN A 34 -41.08 -13.97 58.25
N GLN A 35 -41.90 -14.99 58.02
CA GLN A 35 -41.68 -16.00 56.98
C GLN A 35 -41.86 -15.40 55.57
N PHE A 36 -42.87 -14.54 55.37
CA PHE A 36 -43.05 -13.81 54.11
C PHE A 36 -41.88 -12.86 53.83
N LEU A 37 -41.37 -12.15 54.84
CA LEU A 37 -40.20 -11.27 54.68
C LEU A 37 -38.94 -12.06 54.32
N GLN A 38 -38.72 -13.24 54.92
CA GLN A 38 -37.60 -14.11 54.56
C GLN A 38 -37.73 -14.69 53.14
N ASP A 39 -38.93 -15.10 52.73
CA ASP A 39 -39.19 -15.59 51.37
C ASP A 39 -39.03 -14.49 50.33
N GLN A 40 -39.48 -13.27 50.61
CA GLN A 40 -39.27 -12.10 49.75
C GLN A 40 -37.79 -11.75 49.66
N GLN A 41 -37.08 -11.74 50.79
CA GLN A 41 -35.65 -11.49 50.82
C GLN A 41 -34.88 -12.56 50.03
N GLY A 42 -35.26 -13.84 50.14
CA GLY A 42 -34.68 -14.94 49.37
C GLY A 42 -34.96 -14.85 47.87
N LYS A 43 -36.18 -14.47 47.47
CA LYS A 43 -36.54 -14.23 46.07
C LYS A 43 -35.77 -13.06 45.47
N VAL A 44 -35.76 -11.92 46.15
CA VAL A 44 -35.00 -10.73 45.72
C VAL A 44 -33.52 -11.06 45.61
N TYR A 45 -32.95 -11.80 46.57
CA TYR A 45 -31.55 -12.22 46.50
C TYR A 45 -31.27 -13.14 45.31
N THR A 46 -32.13 -14.12 45.06
CA THR A 46 -32.00 -15.07 43.93
C THR A 46 -32.14 -14.36 42.59
N ASP A 47 -33.08 -13.42 42.47
CA ASP A 47 -33.29 -12.64 41.26
C ASP A 47 -32.12 -11.69 40.99
N ILE A 48 -31.57 -11.04 42.03
CA ILE A 48 -30.35 -10.24 41.91
C ILE A 48 -29.18 -11.10 41.44
N ILE A 49 -29.01 -12.30 41.99
CA ILE A 49 -27.94 -13.22 41.55
C ILE A 49 -28.13 -13.62 40.09
N LYS A 50 -29.33 -14.06 39.70
CA LYS A 50 -29.62 -14.42 38.30
C LYS A 50 -29.41 -13.26 37.34
N GLN A 51 -29.83 -12.06 37.73
CA GLN A 51 -29.65 -10.87 36.92
C GLN A 51 -28.17 -10.51 36.77
N LYS A 52 -27.38 -10.61 37.85
CA LYS A 52 -25.93 -10.44 37.80
C LYS A 52 -25.27 -11.48 36.89
N ASP A 53 -25.58 -12.77 37.05
CA ASP A 53 -25.02 -13.83 36.21
C ASP A 53 -25.38 -13.63 34.73
N SER A 54 -26.65 -13.31 34.44
CA SER A 54 -27.10 -13.01 33.07
C SER A 54 -26.36 -11.80 32.48
N THR A 55 -26.18 -10.75 33.28
CA THR A 55 -25.43 -9.56 32.86
C THR A 55 -23.96 -9.88 32.62
N PHE A 56 -23.32 -10.65 33.51
CA PHE A 56 -21.93 -11.07 33.32
C PHE A 56 -21.77 -11.93 32.06
N GLN A 57 -22.67 -12.87 31.81
CA GLN A 57 -22.63 -13.69 30.60
C GLN A 57 -22.84 -12.85 29.34
N LYS A 58 -23.77 -11.88 29.37
CA LYS A 58 -24.01 -10.96 28.25
C LYS A 58 -22.77 -10.11 27.98
N VAL A 59 -22.25 -9.42 29.01
CA VAL A 59 -21.06 -8.55 28.87
C VAL A 59 -19.84 -9.34 28.40
N TYR A 60 -19.63 -10.55 28.92
CA TYR A 60 -18.51 -11.40 28.49
C TYR A 60 -18.67 -11.88 27.04
N GLY A 61 -19.89 -12.28 26.65
CA GLY A 61 -20.20 -12.65 25.28
C GLY A 61 -20.03 -11.48 24.30
N ASP A 62 -20.48 -10.29 24.67
CA ASP A 62 -20.33 -9.07 23.87
C ASP A 62 -18.86 -8.65 23.76
N LEU A 63 -18.08 -8.74 24.84
CA LEU A 63 -16.64 -8.48 24.82
C LEU A 63 -15.90 -9.46 23.90
N THR A 64 -16.28 -10.73 23.93
CA THR A 64 -15.70 -11.76 23.05
C THR A 64 -16.00 -11.44 21.59
N ARG A 65 -17.27 -11.15 21.26
CA ARG A 65 -17.66 -10.75 19.90
C ARG A 65 -16.96 -9.47 19.42
N ALA A 66 -16.80 -8.48 20.30
CA ALA A 66 -16.08 -7.26 19.99
C ALA A 66 -14.59 -7.55 19.70
N THR A 67 -13.98 -8.45 20.47
CA THR A 67 -12.58 -8.87 20.27
C THR A 67 -12.42 -9.61 18.94
N ASP A 68 -13.28 -10.57 18.64
CA ASP A 68 -13.28 -11.30 17.37
C ASP A 68 -13.46 -10.36 16.18
N SER A 69 -14.33 -9.35 16.32
CA SER A 69 -14.54 -8.34 15.28
C SER A 69 -13.31 -7.45 15.09
N GLN A 70 -12.61 -7.05 16.17
CA GLN A 70 -11.36 -6.30 16.06
C GLN A 70 -10.26 -7.12 15.40
N GLU A 71 -10.15 -8.40 15.75
CA GLU A 71 -9.19 -9.31 15.12
C GLU A 71 -9.47 -9.46 13.62
N ALA A 72 -10.73 -9.65 13.24
CA ALA A 72 -11.13 -9.72 11.83
C ALA A 72 -10.77 -8.43 11.07
N ILE A 73 -10.99 -7.25 11.67
CA ILE A 73 -10.61 -5.95 11.07
C ILE A 73 -9.09 -5.86 10.90
N LEU A 74 -8.31 -6.25 11.92
CA LEU A 74 -6.85 -6.27 11.85
C LEU A 74 -6.33 -7.24 10.78
N MET A 75 -6.94 -8.41 10.64
CA MET A 75 -6.58 -9.36 9.59
C MET A 75 -6.88 -8.82 8.19
N LEU A 76 -7.99 -8.09 8.02
CA LEU A 76 -8.34 -7.44 6.75
C LEU A 76 -7.34 -6.33 6.39
N ASP A 77 -6.96 -5.48 7.35
CA ASP A 77 -5.92 -4.46 7.15
C ASP A 77 -4.58 -5.08 6.74
N LYS A 78 -4.18 -6.16 7.42
CA LYS A 78 -2.95 -6.88 7.09
C LYS A 78 -2.99 -7.44 5.66
N ARG A 79 -4.10 -8.07 5.25
CA ARG A 79 -4.27 -8.58 3.87
C ARG A 79 -4.22 -7.46 2.85
N ASN A 80 -4.81 -6.30 3.12
CA ASN A 80 -4.76 -5.14 2.22
C ASN A 80 -3.33 -4.64 2.04
N LYS A 81 -2.54 -4.58 3.12
CA LYS A 81 -1.12 -4.21 3.06
C LYS A 81 -0.29 -5.22 2.26
N GLU A 82 -0.52 -6.52 2.47
CA GLU A 82 0.14 -7.58 1.69
C GLU A 82 -0.22 -7.50 0.21
N LEU A 83 -1.50 -7.24 -0.14
CA LEU A 83 -1.93 -7.04 -1.52
C LEU A 83 -1.25 -5.82 -2.18
N ALA A 84 -1.15 -4.71 -1.46
CA ALA A 84 -0.45 -3.52 -1.93
C ALA A 84 1.05 -3.80 -2.18
N GLN A 85 1.71 -4.54 -1.28
CA GLN A 85 3.10 -4.95 -1.45
C GLN A 85 3.29 -5.88 -2.66
N ILE A 86 2.42 -6.87 -2.84
CA ILE A 86 2.44 -7.78 -4.00
C ILE A 86 2.27 -6.99 -5.29
N GLN A 87 1.34 -6.04 -5.33
CA GLN A 87 1.13 -5.20 -6.50
C GLN A 87 2.38 -4.36 -6.83
N GLN A 88 3.02 -3.78 -5.81
CA GLN A 88 4.25 -3.01 -5.99
C GLN A 88 5.41 -3.90 -6.48
N GLN A 89 5.52 -5.12 -5.97
CA GLN A 89 6.54 -6.08 -6.40
C GLN A 89 6.31 -6.54 -7.86
N ILE A 90 5.06 -6.83 -8.24
CA ILE A 90 4.70 -7.17 -9.62
C ILE A 90 5.03 -6.01 -10.55
N TYR A 91 4.68 -4.79 -10.16
CA TYR A 91 4.99 -3.59 -10.93
C TYR A 91 6.51 -3.39 -11.11
N ALA A 92 7.28 -3.51 -10.02
CA ALA A 92 8.73 -3.39 -10.08
C ALA A 92 9.36 -4.45 -10.99
N ASN A 93 8.89 -5.71 -10.91
CA ASN A 93 9.35 -6.78 -11.78
C ASN A 93 9.02 -6.55 -13.25
N GLN A 94 7.80 -6.07 -13.56
CA GLN A 94 7.39 -5.74 -14.92
C GLN A 94 8.19 -4.55 -15.48
N SER A 95 8.35 -3.49 -14.68
CA SER A 95 9.16 -2.33 -15.05
C SER A 95 10.61 -2.75 -15.32
N ASN A 96 11.23 -3.53 -14.43
CA ASN A 96 12.60 -4.01 -14.60
C ASN A 96 12.74 -4.88 -15.86
N SER A 97 11.76 -5.75 -16.14
CA SER A 97 11.76 -6.58 -17.36
C SER A 97 11.62 -5.75 -18.63
N ALA A 98 10.79 -4.70 -18.61
CA ALA A 98 10.63 -3.78 -19.74
C ALA A 98 11.89 -2.95 -19.99
N THR A 99 12.53 -2.46 -18.92
CA THR A 99 13.83 -1.78 -18.99
C THR A 99 14.91 -2.71 -19.53
N ALA A 100 15.01 -3.94 -19.02
CA ALA A 100 15.98 -4.93 -19.50
C ALA A 100 15.80 -5.24 -21.00
N THR A 101 14.55 -5.41 -21.46
CA THR A 101 14.26 -5.64 -22.89
C THR A 101 14.66 -4.44 -23.76
N THR A 102 14.45 -3.22 -23.26
CA THR A 102 14.83 -1.98 -23.95
C THR A 102 16.34 -1.84 -24.02
N ASP A 103 17.03 -2.13 -22.92
CA ASP A 103 18.49 -2.11 -22.83
C ASP A 103 19.13 -3.18 -23.74
N ASP A 104 18.56 -4.38 -23.77
CA ASP A 104 19.00 -5.45 -24.67
C ASP A 104 18.82 -5.07 -26.14
N LYS A 105 17.69 -4.44 -26.49
CA LYS A 105 17.47 -3.91 -27.85
C LYS A 105 18.52 -2.86 -28.22
N ASN A 106 18.79 -1.93 -27.31
CA ASN A 106 19.81 -0.89 -27.51
C ASN A 106 21.21 -1.49 -27.63
N LEU A 107 21.53 -2.51 -26.82
CA LEU A 107 22.82 -3.21 -26.87
C LEU A 107 22.98 -4.00 -28.16
N ALA A 108 21.93 -4.70 -28.61
CA ALA A 108 21.91 -5.43 -29.87
C ALA A 108 22.11 -4.49 -31.07
N GLY A 109 21.38 -3.36 -31.09
CA GLY A 109 21.57 -2.32 -32.09
C GLY A 109 23.01 -1.79 -32.13
N ARG A 110 23.59 -1.48 -30.97
CA ARG A 110 24.99 -1.03 -30.87
C ARG A 110 25.99 -2.09 -31.34
N LYS A 111 25.78 -3.37 -30.99
CA LYS A 111 26.63 -4.47 -31.46
C LYS A 111 26.59 -4.59 -32.98
N TYR A 112 25.40 -4.46 -33.57
CA TYR A 112 25.24 -4.45 -35.02
C TYR A 112 25.99 -3.30 -35.69
N GLU A 113 25.77 -2.06 -35.22
CA GLU A 113 26.43 -0.88 -35.78
C GLU A 113 27.96 -0.94 -35.62
N MET A 114 28.46 -1.44 -34.48
CA MET A 114 29.89 -1.61 -34.24
C MET A 114 30.49 -2.66 -35.19
N ASN A 115 29.76 -3.76 -35.42
CA ASN A 115 30.18 -4.79 -36.36
C ASN A 115 30.23 -4.24 -37.79
N GLU A 116 29.18 -3.56 -38.23
CA GLU A 116 29.11 -2.94 -39.56
C GLU A 116 30.25 -1.94 -39.76
N TRP A 117 30.49 -1.07 -38.77
CA TRP A 117 31.57 -0.09 -38.80
C TRP A 117 32.95 -0.76 -38.89
N SER A 118 33.18 -1.83 -38.12
CA SER A 118 34.44 -2.59 -38.15
C SER A 118 34.67 -3.27 -39.50
N VAL A 119 33.62 -3.88 -40.06
CA VAL A 119 33.67 -4.52 -41.39
C VAL A 119 33.94 -3.49 -42.48
N ASN A 120 33.25 -2.36 -42.47
CA ASN A 120 33.44 -1.31 -43.46
C ASN A 120 34.86 -0.75 -43.39
N ASN A 121 35.39 -0.47 -42.19
CA ASN A 121 36.77 -0.02 -42.02
C ASN A 121 37.80 -1.00 -42.61
N LYS A 122 37.61 -2.31 -42.40
CA LYS A 122 38.50 -3.35 -42.94
C LYS A 122 38.45 -3.40 -44.47
N LYS A 123 37.25 -3.38 -45.07
CA LYS A 123 37.07 -3.32 -46.54
C LYS A 123 37.78 -2.11 -47.13
N ASP A 124 37.63 -0.98 -46.45
CA ASP A 124 38.24 0.27 -46.85
C ASP A 124 39.78 0.18 -46.83
N THR A 125 40.37 -0.36 -45.77
CA THR A 125 41.83 -0.55 -45.71
C THR A 125 42.34 -1.54 -46.76
N LEU A 126 41.57 -2.60 -47.03
CA LEU A 126 41.90 -3.61 -48.03
C LEU A 126 41.94 -2.98 -49.43
N PHE A 127 40.99 -2.10 -49.75
CA PHE A 127 40.97 -1.38 -51.02
C PHE A 127 42.21 -0.51 -51.24
N VAL A 128 42.71 0.18 -50.22
CA VAL A 128 43.93 1.00 -50.36
C VAL A 128 45.16 0.12 -50.60
N PHE A 129 45.27 -1.01 -49.90
CA PHE A 129 46.37 -1.95 -50.10
C PHE A 129 46.34 -2.58 -51.49
N SER A 130 45.16 -2.95 -52.00
CA SER A 130 45.04 -3.48 -53.36
C SER A 130 45.37 -2.41 -54.41
N MET A 131 44.93 -1.17 -54.23
CA MET A 131 45.29 -0.06 -55.11
C MET A 131 46.80 0.21 -55.12
N LEU A 132 47.44 0.22 -53.94
CA LEU A 132 48.89 0.38 -53.81
C LEU A 132 49.64 -0.74 -54.53
N PHE A 133 49.17 -1.98 -54.41
CA PHE A 133 49.76 -3.11 -55.12
C PHE A 133 49.65 -2.99 -56.66
N ILE A 134 48.48 -2.58 -57.16
CA ILE A 134 48.26 -2.37 -58.60
C ILE A 134 49.18 -1.26 -59.12
N VAL A 135 49.30 -0.15 -58.38
CA VAL A 135 50.17 0.98 -58.75
C VAL A 135 51.64 0.53 -58.78
N LEU A 136 52.12 -0.16 -57.74
CA LEU A 136 53.49 -0.68 -57.72
C LEU A 136 53.77 -1.65 -58.87
N SER A 137 52.82 -2.53 -59.17
CA SER A 137 52.95 -3.47 -60.29
C SER A 137 53.02 -2.75 -61.64
N ALA A 138 52.19 -1.71 -61.84
CA ALA A 138 52.23 -0.86 -63.03
C ALA A 138 53.56 -0.10 -63.14
N PHE A 139 54.11 0.39 -62.02
CA PHE A 139 55.42 1.05 -61.99
C PHE A 139 56.57 0.13 -62.35
N ILE A 140 56.57 -1.10 -61.83
CA ILE A 140 57.59 -2.10 -62.17
C ILE A 140 57.52 -2.41 -63.67
N LEU A 141 56.32 -2.61 -64.23
CA LEU A 141 56.14 -2.83 -65.66
C LEU A 141 56.63 -1.64 -66.49
N LEU A 142 56.25 -0.41 -66.15
CA LEU A 142 56.72 0.78 -66.88
C LEU A 142 58.24 0.92 -66.82
N THR A 143 58.86 0.61 -65.67
CA THR A 143 60.30 0.68 -65.49
C THR A 143 61.03 -0.39 -66.30
N THR A 144 60.50 -1.61 -66.40
CA THR A 144 61.11 -2.67 -67.23
C THR A 144 60.94 -2.39 -68.72
N LEU A 145 59.80 -1.89 -69.18
CA LEU A 145 59.62 -1.48 -70.58
C LEU A 145 60.56 -0.33 -70.95
N TRP A 146 60.79 0.59 -70.02
CA TRP A 146 61.74 1.68 -70.20
C TRP A 146 63.20 1.19 -70.20
N SER A 147 63.58 0.28 -69.31
CA SER A 147 64.96 -0.27 -69.28
C SER A 147 65.30 -1.09 -70.53
N MET A 148 64.30 -1.74 -71.13
CA MET A 148 64.43 -2.42 -72.43
C MET A 148 64.43 -1.45 -73.62
N SER A 149 64.31 -0.13 -73.40
CA SER A 149 64.22 0.90 -74.44
C SER A 149 63.06 0.69 -75.44
N ILE A 150 62.02 -0.06 -75.06
CA ILE A 150 60.82 -0.29 -75.89
C ILE A 150 59.98 0.98 -75.95
N ILE A 151 59.96 1.75 -74.86
CA ILE A 151 59.23 3.02 -74.73
C ILE A 151 60.20 4.18 -74.45
N SER A 152 59.90 5.37 -74.98
CA SER A 152 60.69 6.57 -74.69
C SER A 152 60.49 7.06 -73.25
N SER A 153 61.49 7.73 -72.67
CA SER A 153 61.40 8.29 -71.32
C SER A 153 60.24 9.28 -71.16
N SER A 154 59.89 10.02 -72.22
CA SER A 154 58.76 10.94 -72.22
C SER A 154 57.42 10.21 -72.14
N LEU A 155 57.28 9.08 -72.83
CA LEU A 155 56.07 8.25 -72.78
C LEU A 155 55.93 7.55 -71.42
N ALA A 156 57.04 7.02 -70.89
CA ALA A 156 57.06 6.39 -69.56
C ALA A 156 56.67 7.40 -68.47
N ALA A 157 57.23 8.61 -68.48
CA ALA A 157 56.87 9.68 -67.55
C ALA A 157 55.41 10.13 -67.77
N GLY A 158 54.96 10.25 -69.02
CA GLY A 158 53.59 10.62 -69.36
C GLY A 158 52.53 9.66 -68.85
N LEU A 159 52.85 8.35 -68.75
CA LEU A 159 51.96 7.33 -68.18
C LEU A 159 52.09 7.22 -66.65
N ALA A 160 53.28 7.41 -66.10
CA ALA A 160 53.53 7.32 -64.67
C ALA A 160 52.88 8.45 -63.85
N VAL A 161 52.95 9.69 -64.36
CA VAL A 161 52.40 10.88 -63.68
C VAL A 161 50.89 10.76 -63.38
N PRO A 162 49.99 10.44 -64.33
CA PRO A 162 48.57 10.32 -64.03
C PRO A 162 48.26 9.20 -63.05
N ILE A 163 49.01 8.09 -63.08
CA ILE A 163 48.84 6.98 -62.12
C ILE A 163 49.13 7.46 -60.68
N ILE A 164 50.19 8.24 -60.49
CA ILE A 164 50.53 8.83 -59.18
C ILE A 164 49.43 9.81 -58.74
N ILE A 165 48.96 10.68 -59.64
CA ILE A 165 47.94 11.67 -59.33
C ILE A 165 46.65 10.98 -58.86
N ILE A 166 46.22 9.93 -59.55
CA ILE A 166 45.02 9.16 -59.18
C ILE A 166 45.21 8.54 -57.80
N PHE A 167 46.34 7.89 -57.55
CA PHE A 167 46.63 7.27 -56.24
C PHE A 167 46.63 8.29 -55.10
N VAL A 168 47.36 9.40 -55.25
CA VAL A 168 47.45 10.46 -54.25
C VAL A 168 46.07 11.08 -53.99
N SER A 169 45.28 11.33 -55.05
CA SER A 169 43.93 11.87 -54.92
C SER A 169 43.02 10.94 -54.12
N THR A 170 43.07 9.63 -54.38
CA THR A 170 42.30 8.63 -53.61
C THR A 170 42.71 8.60 -52.14
N VAL A 171 44.01 8.69 -51.83
CA VAL A 171 44.51 8.74 -50.45
C VAL A 171 44.07 10.04 -49.74
N ILE A 172 44.11 11.18 -50.42
CA ILE A 172 43.65 12.46 -49.86
C ILE A 172 42.15 12.44 -49.56
N ILE A 173 41.32 12.01 -50.52
CA ILE A 173 39.87 11.91 -50.34
C ILE A 173 39.55 11.00 -49.15
N ARG A 174 40.25 9.87 -49.03
CA ARG A 174 40.09 8.96 -47.90
C ARG A 174 40.54 9.57 -46.58
N SER A 175 41.67 10.28 -46.57
CA SER A 175 42.17 10.96 -45.38
C SER A 175 41.17 12.02 -44.90
N GLN A 176 40.61 12.80 -45.81
CA GLN A 176 39.56 13.77 -45.52
C GLN A 176 38.28 13.10 -45.03
N TYR A 177 37.84 12.02 -45.69
CA TYR A 177 36.70 11.22 -45.25
C TYR A 177 36.89 10.70 -43.82
N THR A 178 38.06 10.16 -43.50
CA THR A 178 38.37 9.59 -42.18
C THR A 178 38.47 10.65 -41.09
N ASN A 179 38.97 11.86 -41.42
CA ASN A 179 39.20 12.90 -40.42
C ASN A 179 38.02 13.85 -40.21
N VAL A 180 37.22 14.11 -41.24
CA VAL A 180 36.18 15.15 -41.25
C VAL A 180 34.77 14.57 -41.28
N TYR A 181 34.51 13.59 -42.16
CA TYR A 181 33.15 13.09 -42.40
C TYR A 181 32.81 11.84 -41.60
N ARG A 182 33.81 11.01 -41.32
CA ARG A 182 33.64 9.81 -40.52
C ARG A 182 33.50 10.23 -39.07
N ASP A 183 32.31 9.97 -38.54
CA ASP A 183 32.04 10.16 -37.13
C ASP A 183 33.08 9.37 -36.32
N LYS A 184 33.84 10.09 -35.49
CA LYS A 184 34.80 9.50 -34.54
C LYS A 184 33.99 8.91 -33.38
N ARG A 185 33.05 8.01 -33.70
CA ARG A 185 32.21 7.30 -32.75
C ARG A 185 33.12 6.60 -31.75
N TYR A 186 33.33 7.26 -30.61
CA TYR A 186 33.95 6.64 -29.46
C TYR A 186 32.91 5.68 -28.89
N TRP A 187 32.96 4.42 -29.31
CA TRP A 187 32.04 3.36 -28.89
C TRP A 187 31.97 3.15 -27.37
N ASN A 188 32.91 3.75 -26.63
CA ASN A 188 32.94 3.89 -25.17
C ASN A 188 31.84 4.84 -24.63
N ARG A 189 31.48 5.91 -25.33
CA ARG A 189 30.50 6.89 -24.84
C ARG A 189 29.07 6.41 -25.08
N ASN A 190 28.24 6.44 -24.04
CA ASN A 190 26.83 6.03 -24.08
C ASN A 190 25.89 7.04 -24.76
N THR A 191 26.36 8.26 -25.01
CA THR A 191 25.56 9.33 -25.62
C THR A 191 26.17 9.69 -26.97
N PHE A 192 25.58 9.14 -28.02
CA PHE A 192 25.70 9.74 -29.34
C PHE A 192 24.87 11.03 -29.29
N ASN A 193 25.52 12.19 -29.48
CA ASN A 193 24.80 13.46 -29.48
C ASN A 193 23.59 13.39 -30.42
N ASP A 194 22.45 13.82 -29.90
CA ASP A 194 21.08 13.76 -30.42
C ASP A 194 20.89 14.34 -31.85
N LYS A 195 21.49 13.75 -32.88
CA LYS A 195 21.09 14.05 -34.27
C LYS A 195 19.88 13.24 -34.73
N TYR A 196 19.53 12.18 -34.01
CA TYR A 196 18.29 11.44 -34.21
C TYR A 196 17.52 11.46 -32.90
N GLY A 197 16.40 12.19 -32.92
CA GLY A 197 15.59 12.45 -31.76
C GLY A 197 15.29 11.18 -30.97
N LYS A 198 15.34 11.32 -29.64
CA LYS A 198 14.83 10.33 -28.70
C LYS A 198 13.52 9.76 -29.24
N ILE A 199 13.46 8.45 -29.41
CA ILE A 199 12.21 7.75 -29.72
C ILE A 199 11.22 8.18 -28.62
N PRO A 200 10.09 8.82 -28.96
CA PRO A 200 9.11 9.20 -27.96
C PRO A 200 8.60 7.91 -27.34
N ILE A 201 9.00 7.68 -26.10
CA ILE A 201 8.36 6.69 -25.24
C ILE A 201 6.93 7.17 -25.11
N PRO A 202 5.90 6.38 -25.47
CA PRO A 202 4.53 6.80 -25.24
C PRO A 202 4.38 7.04 -23.74
N LEU A 203 4.21 8.30 -23.37
CA LEU A 203 3.74 8.69 -22.04
C LEU A 203 2.38 7.99 -21.91
N CYS A 204 2.31 6.90 -21.16
CA CYS A 204 1.04 6.31 -20.76
C CYS A 204 0.42 7.24 -19.72
N PRO A 205 -0.50 8.15 -20.09
CA PRO A 205 -1.09 9.10 -19.18
C PRO A 205 -2.25 8.35 -18.52
N GLY A 206 -1.98 7.67 -17.42
CA GLY A 206 -3.01 6.91 -16.70
C GLY A 206 -2.48 5.88 -15.71
N ALA A 207 -1.29 5.31 -15.95
CA ALA A 207 -0.75 4.29 -15.05
C ALA A 207 -0.28 4.89 -13.72
N LEU A 208 0.38 6.05 -13.75
CA LEU A 208 0.86 6.74 -12.54
C LEU A 208 -0.26 7.46 -11.78
N SER A 209 -1.17 8.12 -12.49
CA SER A 209 -2.31 8.81 -11.86
C SER A 209 -3.34 7.85 -11.26
N GLY A 210 -3.53 6.66 -11.84
CA GLY A 210 -4.40 5.62 -11.28
C GLY A 210 -3.84 5.02 -9.99
N ILE A 211 -2.51 4.90 -9.87
CA ILE A 211 -1.86 4.37 -8.67
C ILE A 211 -1.89 5.41 -7.54
N GLU A 212 -1.60 6.67 -7.84
CA GLU A 212 -1.64 7.75 -6.83
C GLU A 212 -3.07 8.04 -6.36
N SER A 213 -4.05 8.01 -7.28
CA SER A 213 -5.48 8.10 -6.93
C SER A 213 -5.95 6.88 -6.15
N GLY A 214 -5.44 5.68 -6.46
CA GLY A 214 -5.75 4.44 -5.77
C GLY A 214 -5.19 4.37 -4.34
N ILE A 215 -3.99 4.91 -4.11
CA ILE A 215 -3.39 5.00 -2.77
C ILE A 215 -4.15 6.02 -1.92
N ASN A 216 -4.47 7.19 -2.48
CA ASN A 216 -5.24 8.22 -1.78
C ASN A 216 -6.69 7.79 -1.51
N SER A 217 -7.34 7.06 -2.44
CA SER A 217 -8.68 6.50 -2.20
C SER A 217 -8.66 5.39 -1.17
N LEU A 218 -7.62 4.55 -1.15
CA LEU A 218 -7.46 3.49 -0.16
C LEU A 218 -7.21 4.07 1.25
N GLU A 219 -6.40 5.12 1.37
CA GLU A 219 -6.17 5.81 2.65
C GLU A 219 -7.46 6.50 3.16
N SER A 220 -8.22 7.12 2.26
CA SER A 220 -9.55 7.69 2.54
C SER A 220 -10.58 6.61 2.95
N ASP A 221 -10.59 5.46 2.28
CA ASP A 221 -11.51 4.35 2.58
C ASP A 221 -11.12 3.64 3.89
N ILE A 222 -9.83 3.58 4.22
CA ILE A 222 -9.35 3.09 5.51
C ILE A 222 -9.69 4.08 6.63
N GLN A 223 -9.50 5.38 6.43
CA GLN A 223 -9.91 6.38 7.43
C GLN A 223 -11.43 6.45 7.60
N SER A 224 -12.21 6.34 6.54
CA SER A 224 -13.67 6.29 6.61
C SER A 224 -14.17 4.98 7.22
N GLY A 225 -13.51 3.86 6.93
CA GLY A 225 -13.76 2.55 7.54
C GLY A 225 -13.43 2.51 9.04
N ILE A 226 -12.29 3.10 9.45
CA ILE A 226 -11.90 3.19 10.87
C ILE A 226 -12.82 4.16 11.61
N SER A 227 -13.18 5.29 11.01
CA SER A 227 -14.09 6.25 11.66
C SER A 227 -15.52 5.70 11.76
N SER A 228 -16.03 5.00 10.74
CA SER A 228 -17.33 4.32 10.80
C SER A 228 -17.33 3.10 11.75
N ALA A 229 -16.25 2.33 11.82
CA ALA A 229 -16.08 1.27 12.81
C ALA A 229 -15.95 1.84 14.23
N SER A 230 -15.22 2.95 14.41
CA SER A 230 -15.14 3.65 15.69
C SER A 230 -16.49 4.25 16.09
N GLN A 231 -17.28 4.73 15.12
CA GLN A 231 -18.63 5.20 15.35
C GLN A 231 -19.58 4.05 15.69
N ALA A 232 -19.47 2.90 15.04
CA ALA A 232 -20.26 1.69 15.35
C ALA A 232 -19.91 1.10 16.71
N VAL A 233 -18.63 1.09 17.08
CA VAL A 233 -18.17 0.67 18.41
C VAL A 233 -18.56 1.69 19.47
N SER A 234 -18.46 2.99 19.18
CA SER A 234 -18.87 4.04 20.11
C SER A 234 -20.39 4.12 20.27
N SER A 235 -21.18 3.84 19.23
CA SER A 235 -22.63 3.78 19.31
C SER A 235 -23.08 2.50 20.02
N ALA A 236 -22.41 1.37 19.80
CA ALA A 236 -22.61 0.15 20.57
C ALA A 236 -22.25 0.35 22.06
N ALA A 237 -21.15 1.03 22.33
CA ALA A 237 -20.74 1.39 23.69
C ALA A 237 -21.73 2.37 24.33
N GLN A 238 -22.24 3.37 23.59
CA GLN A 238 -23.25 4.30 24.07
C GLN A 238 -24.59 3.61 24.34
N SER A 239 -25.02 2.67 23.48
CA SER A 239 -26.22 1.87 23.74
C SER A 239 -26.06 0.93 24.93
N ALA A 240 -24.89 0.33 25.13
CA ALA A 240 -24.59 -0.47 26.31
C ALA A 240 -24.55 0.40 27.58
N THR A 241 -24.01 1.63 27.48
CA THR A 241 -23.98 2.58 28.61
C THR A 241 -25.38 3.10 28.92
N GLN A 242 -26.24 3.28 27.92
CA GLN A 242 -27.65 3.64 28.10
C GLN A 242 -28.48 2.50 28.70
N GLU A 243 -28.27 1.25 28.28
CA GLU A 243 -28.89 0.07 28.91
C GLU A 243 -28.43 -0.10 30.37
N VAL A 244 -27.13 0.06 30.65
CA VAL A 244 -26.62 0.00 32.03
C VAL A 244 -27.16 1.17 32.87
N SER A 245 -27.19 2.40 32.34
CA SER A 245 -27.71 3.56 33.07
C SER A 245 -29.22 3.47 33.33
N SER A 246 -30.01 2.90 32.42
CA SER A 246 -31.45 2.69 32.61
C SER A 246 -31.75 1.55 33.59
N VAL A 247 -30.91 0.50 33.62
CA VAL A 247 -30.98 -0.56 34.63
C VAL A 247 -30.53 -0.05 36.00
N THR A 248 -29.49 0.78 36.08
CA THR A 248 -29.05 1.43 37.33
C THR A 248 -30.12 2.37 37.91
N GLN A 249 -30.78 3.17 37.06
CA GLN A 249 -31.92 3.99 37.48
C GLN A 249 -33.13 3.15 37.92
N GLY A 250 -33.36 2.00 37.29
CA GLY A 250 -34.35 1.01 37.75
C GLY A 250 -34.05 0.46 39.14
N ILE A 251 -32.78 0.14 39.42
CA ILE A 251 -32.34 -0.39 40.72
C ILE A 251 -32.37 0.69 41.81
N GLU A 252 -31.99 1.94 41.52
CA GLU A 252 -32.11 3.06 42.48
C GLU A 252 -33.57 3.36 42.82
N SER A 253 -34.47 3.34 41.83
CA SER A 253 -35.91 3.53 42.07
C SER A 253 -36.52 2.41 42.93
N THR A 254 -36.01 1.18 42.80
CA THR A 254 -36.44 0.02 43.59
C THR A 254 -35.85 0.07 45.01
N ALA A 255 -34.57 0.45 45.16
CA ALA A 255 -33.91 0.56 46.46
C ALA A 255 -34.49 1.70 47.33
N SER A 256 -34.97 2.78 46.70
CA SER A 256 -35.65 3.90 47.36
C SER A 256 -37.01 3.52 47.95
N GLN A 257 -37.67 2.50 47.37
CA GLN A 257 -39.02 2.07 47.74
C GLN A 257 -39.04 1.15 48.98
N TYR A 258 -37.90 0.55 49.37
CA TYR A 258 -37.79 -0.38 50.50
C TYR A 258 -37.03 0.18 51.73
N ALA A 259 -36.59 1.45 51.70
CA ALA A 259 -35.92 2.07 52.83
C ALA A 259 -36.94 2.50 53.93
N ALA A 260 -37.19 1.61 54.90
CA ALA A 260 -37.93 1.97 56.11
C ALA A 260 -37.12 2.95 56.99
N PRO A 261 -37.76 3.93 57.66
CA PRO A 261 -37.06 4.91 58.49
C PRO A 261 -36.51 4.25 59.77
N ALA A 262 -35.19 4.23 59.93
CA ALA A 262 -34.53 3.73 61.13
C ALA A 262 -34.71 4.71 62.29
N THR A 263 -35.32 4.24 63.38
CA THR A 263 -35.44 4.95 64.65
C THR A 263 -34.08 5.04 65.34
N THR A 264 -33.69 6.26 65.71
CA THR A 264 -32.44 6.60 66.40
C THR A 264 -32.45 6.07 67.84
N ALA A 265 -31.62 5.08 68.14
CA ALA A 265 -31.24 4.72 69.51
C ALA A 265 -29.90 5.38 69.86
N THR A 266 -29.93 6.30 70.82
CA THR A 266 -28.76 7.01 71.37
C THR A 266 -27.92 6.07 72.24
N PRO A 267 -26.59 5.95 72.05
CA PRO A 267 -25.74 5.19 72.96
C PRO A 267 -25.31 6.02 74.17
N ALA A 268 -25.31 5.40 75.35
CA ALA A 268 -24.84 5.97 76.62
C ALA A 268 -23.30 6.11 76.67
N PRO A 269 -22.75 7.12 77.39
CA PRO A 269 -21.32 7.42 77.39
C PRO A 269 -20.52 6.50 78.34
N ILE A 270 -19.35 6.08 77.86
CA ILE A 270 -18.35 5.28 78.58
C ILE A 270 -17.48 6.22 79.46
N ALA A 271 -17.34 5.88 80.74
CA ALA A 271 -16.49 6.58 81.71
C ALA A 271 -14.99 6.31 81.49
N PRO A 272 -14.10 7.26 81.83
CA PRO A 272 -12.66 7.12 81.61
C PRO A 272 -11.93 6.44 82.79
N ALA A 273 -11.02 5.53 82.46
CA ALA A 273 -9.91 5.08 83.30
C ALA A 273 -8.62 5.49 82.54
N SER A 274 -7.53 5.98 83.14
CA SER A 274 -6.96 5.69 84.45
C SER A 274 -5.77 6.62 84.75
N GLN A 275 -5.54 6.87 86.05
CA GLN A 275 -4.35 7.46 86.71
C GLN A 275 -4.07 8.95 86.53
#